data_AF-A0A378A0G6-F1
#
_entry.id   AF-A0A378A0G6-F1
#
_cell.length_a   1.000
_cell.length_b   1.000
_cell.length_c   1.000
_cell.angle_alpha   90.00
_cell.angle_beta   90.00
_cell.angle_gamma   90.00
#
_symmetry.space_group_name_H-M   'P 1'
#
loop_
_entity.id
_entity.type
_entity.pdbx_description
1 polymer ?
#
loop_
_entity_poly.entity_id
_entity_poly.type
_entity_poly.pdbx_seq_one_letter_code
_entity_poly.pdbx_strand_id
1 'polypeptide(L)'
;MMRWISLLLLLLPLAVAPAARNDKPVSLVIDDAPVAQVLQALAEMNHKNLVVAPDVSGTLSLRLQKVPWSQALRAVADSAGLSLQQQGTVIYAHTQAWQKANQAQREANRRNACRTCPCRRRA
;
A
#
# COMPACT_ATOMS: atom_id res chain seq x y z
N MET A 1 -34.30 49.92 2.32
CA MET A 1 -33.24 49.80 3.34
C MET A 1 -33.40 48.44 4.03
N MET A 2 -32.36 47.59 3.99
CA MET A 2 -31.97 46.57 4.99
C MET A 2 -33.06 45.59 5.52
N ARG A 3 -32.90 44.26 5.51
CA ARG A 3 -31.74 43.46 5.93
C ARG A 3 -31.81 42.04 5.32
N TRP A 4 -30.74 41.63 4.64
CA TRP A 4 -30.41 40.23 4.35
C TRP A 4 -30.07 39.50 5.65
N ILE A 5 -30.96 38.66 6.18
CA ILE A 5 -30.66 37.85 7.37
C ILE A 5 -30.82 36.37 7.02
N SER A 6 -29.65 35.77 6.83
CA SER A 6 -29.31 34.43 7.32
C SER A 6 -29.91 33.25 6.59
N LEU A 7 -29.58 33.15 5.30
CA LEU A 7 -29.29 31.86 4.69
C LEU A 7 -27.86 31.44 5.10
N LEU A 8 -27.71 30.86 6.29
CA LEU A 8 -26.46 30.22 6.68
C LEU A 8 -26.76 28.93 7.44
N LEU A 9 -27.47 28.03 6.76
CA LEU A 9 -27.56 26.64 7.16
C LEU A 9 -26.18 26.00 6.93
N LEU A 10 -25.32 26.17 7.92
CA LEU A 10 -24.42 25.15 8.43
C LEU A 10 -23.64 24.34 7.37
N LEU A 11 -22.63 24.95 6.77
CA LEU A 11 -21.49 24.23 6.20
C LEU A 11 -20.72 23.58 7.36
N LEU A 12 -21.16 22.40 7.81
CA LEU A 12 -20.36 21.55 8.68
C LEU A 12 -19.24 20.96 7.81
N PRO A 13 -17.94 21.26 8.06
CA PRO A 13 -16.91 20.44 7.48
C PRO A 13 -16.99 19.09 8.19
N LEU A 14 -17.28 18.03 7.44
CA LEU A 14 -17.00 16.66 7.90
C LEU A 14 -15.49 16.59 8.11
N ALA A 15 -15.05 16.84 9.34
CA ALA A 15 -13.71 16.52 9.78
C ALA A 15 -13.57 15.00 9.70
N VAL A 16 -13.07 14.51 8.58
CA VAL A 16 -12.61 13.13 8.43
C VAL A 16 -11.39 13.00 9.34
N ALA A 17 -11.62 12.60 10.59
CA ALA A 17 -10.53 12.21 11.47
C ALA A 17 -9.83 10.98 10.84
N PRO A 18 -8.50 10.99 10.64
CA PRO A 18 -7.82 9.80 10.16
C PRO A 18 -8.00 8.73 11.24
N ALA A 19 -8.61 7.61 10.88
CA ALA A 19 -8.70 6.46 11.76
C ALA A 19 -7.28 6.08 12.17
N ALA A 20 -6.92 6.40 13.42
CA ALA A 20 -5.68 5.97 14.03
C ALA A 20 -5.75 4.44 14.09
N ARG A 21 -5.17 3.80 13.09
CA ARG A 21 -5.02 2.36 13.04
C ARG A 21 -4.21 1.98 14.27
N ASN A 22 -4.72 1.05 15.09
CA ASN A 22 -4.08 0.60 16.33
C ASN A 22 -2.80 -0.18 16.01
N ASP A 23 -1.77 0.53 15.55
CA ASP A 23 -0.49 -0.02 15.16
C ASP A 23 0.47 0.10 16.35
N LYS A 24 1.04 -1.03 16.76
CA LYS A 24 2.07 -1.06 17.80
C LYS A 24 3.28 -0.23 17.32
N PRO A 25 3.81 0.69 18.15
CA PRO A 25 5.00 1.44 17.78
C PRO A 25 6.22 0.51 17.76
N VAL A 26 7.11 0.75 16.81
CA VAL A 26 8.32 -0.01 16.57
C VAL A 26 9.53 0.93 16.62
N SER A 27 10.60 0.45 17.23
CA SER A 27 11.92 1.09 17.21
C SER A 27 12.93 0.06 16.72
N LEU A 28 13.70 0.42 15.71
CA LEU A 28 14.61 -0.50 15.02
C LEU A 28 15.75 0.29 14.41
N VAL A 29 16.98 -0.18 14.57
CA VAL A 29 18.17 0.42 13.98
C VAL A 29 18.90 -0.67 13.22
N ILE A 30 19.08 -0.44 11.93
CA ILE A 30 19.72 -1.38 11.01
C ILE A 30 20.64 -0.58 10.11
N ASP A 31 21.85 -1.08 9.95
CA ASP A 31 22.86 -0.50 9.09
C ASP A 31 23.25 -1.53 8.03
N ASP A 32 23.14 -1.14 6.75
CA ASP A 32 23.55 -1.92 5.57
C ASP A 32 23.01 -3.36 5.55
N ALA A 33 21.69 -3.51 5.65
CA ALA A 33 21.04 -4.82 5.59
C ALA A 33 20.22 -5.00 4.31
N PRO A 34 20.06 -6.24 3.82
CA PRO A 34 19.18 -6.54 2.70
C PRO A 34 17.74 -6.13 2.99
N VAL A 35 17.08 -5.44 2.05
CA VAL A 35 15.69 -4.97 2.21
C VAL A 35 14.74 -6.11 2.60
N ALA A 36 14.93 -7.29 2.00
CA ALA A 36 14.13 -8.47 2.30
C ALA A 36 14.19 -8.88 3.79
N GLN A 37 15.38 -8.83 4.40
CA GLN A 37 15.57 -9.18 5.81
C GLN A 37 14.92 -8.14 6.74
N VAL A 38 15.07 -6.86 6.40
CA VAL A 38 14.41 -5.76 7.14
C VAL A 38 12.89 -5.94 7.14
N LEU A 39 12.31 -6.20 5.97
CA LEU A 39 10.88 -6.40 5.81
C LEU A 39 10.38 -7.63 6.58
N GLN A 40 11.14 -8.73 6.57
CA GLN A 40 10.85 -9.93 7.35
C GLN A 40 10.87 -9.64 8.85
N ALA A 41 11.92 -8.98 9.36
CA ALA A 41 12.01 -8.60 10.76
C ALA A 41 10.81 -7.74 11.20
N LEU A 42 10.42 -6.75 10.38
CA LEU A 42 9.22 -5.95 10.65
C LEU A 42 7.95 -6.80 10.66
N ALA A 43 7.79 -7.77 9.77
CA ALA A 43 6.63 -8.65 9.74
C ALA A 43 6.54 -9.53 10.99
N GLU A 44 7.67 -10.07 11.43
CA GLU A 44 7.79 -10.89 12.65
C GLU A 44 7.40 -10.11 13.90
N MET A 45 7.85 -8.86 14.04
CA MET A 45 7.57 -8.02 15.21
C MET A 45 6.07 -7.78 15.48
N ASN A 46 5.23 -7.78 14.45
CA ASN A 46 3.78 -7.57 14.57
C ASN A 46 2.96 -8.80 14.15
N HIS A 47 3.61 -9.95 14.02
CA HIS A 47 3.04 -11.24 13.64
C HIS A 47 2.13 -11.14 12.41
N LYS A 48 2.62 -10.47 11.37
CA LYS A 48 1.91 -10.30 10.10
C LYS A 48 2.47 -11.25 9.05
N ASN A 49 1.58 -11.76 8.20
CA ASN A 49 1.98 -12.57 7.06
C ASN A 49 2.50 -11.64 5.96
N LEU A 50 3.80 -11.71 5.66
CA LEU A 50 4.44 -10.94 4.60
C LEU A 50 5.12 -11.89 3.61
N VAL A 51 4.84 -11.69 2.33
CA VAL A 51 5.52 -12.36 1.22
C VAL A 51 6.36 -11.32 0.51
N VAL A 52 7.68 -11.48 0.58
CA VAL A 52 8.64 -10.66 -0.17
C VAL A 52 8.91 -11.37 -1.50
N ALA A 53 8.65 -10.68 -2.60
CA ALA A 53 8.89 -11.25 -3.92
C ALA A 53 10.39 -11.32 -4.24
N PRO A 54 10.82 -12.28 -5.08
CA PRO A 54 12.23 -12.49 -5.38
C PRO A 54 12.88 -11.34 -6.17
N ASP A 55 12.09 -10.44 -6.75
CA ASP A 55 12.57 -9.24 -7.44
C ASP A 55 13.05 -8.13 -6.48
N VAL A 56 12.79 -8.27 -5.18
CA VAL A 56 13.23 -7.32 -4.16
C VAL A 56 14.71 -7.51 -3.87
N SER A 57 15.53 -6.60 -4.40
CA SER A 57 16.99 -6.59 -4.23
C SER A 57 17.49 -5.24 -3.73
N GLY A 58 18.63 -5.23 -3.04
CA GLY A 58 19.28 -4.02 -2.53
C GLY A 58 19.56 -4.08 -1.03
N THR A 59 20.35 -3.12 -0.55
CA THR A 59 20.59 -2.90 0.88
C THR A 59 20.05 -1.53 1.30
N LEU A 60 19.72 -1.40 2.58
CA LEU A 60 19.22 -0.16 3.15
C LEU A 60 19.69 -0.01 4.59
N SER A 61 19.89 1.24 5.01
CA SER A 61 20.14 1.60 6.40
C SER A 61 18.95 2.41 6.91
N LEU A 62 18.44 2.08 8.10
CA LEU A 62 17.30 2.76 8.69
C LEU A 62 17.43 2.90 10.20
N ARG A 63 16.84 3.97 10.71
CA ARG A 63 16.67 4.21 12.16
C ARG A 63 15.25 4.66 12.42
N LEU A 64 14.50 3.82 13.12
CA LEU A 64 13.12 4.07 13.55
C LEU A 64 13.09 4.21 15.07
N GLN A 65 12.36 5.22 15.54
CA GLN A 65 12.14 5.44 16.97
C GLN A 65 10.66 5.75 17.20
N LYS A 66 9.95 4.87 17.92
CA LYS A 66 8.52 5.03 18.25
C LYS A 66 7.64 5.29 17.01
N VAL A 67 7.93 4.63 15.90
CA VAL A 67 7.16 4.80 14.65
C VAL A 67 6.04 3.74 14.59
N PRO A 68 4.79 4.09 14.22
CA PRO A 68 3.72 3.11 14.02
C PRO A 68 4.16 2.04 13.01
N TRP A 69 3.93 0.77 13.31
CA TRP A 69 4.39 -0.34 12.45
C TRP A 69 3.98 -0.20 10.97
N SER A 70 2.73 0.21 10.69
CA SER A 70 2.26 0.37 9.30
C SER A 70 3.01 1.48 8.56
N GLN A 71 3.37 2.55 9.27
CA GLN A 71 4.17 3.65 8.76
C GLN A 71 5.62 3.23 8.54
N ALA A 72 6.20 2.48 9.48
CA ALA A 72 7.53 1.92 9.36
C ALA A 72 7.64 1.02 8.11
N LEU A 73 6.71 0.08 7.94
CA LEU A 73 6.68 -0.82 6.78
C LEU A 73 6.59 -0.03 5.47
N ARG A 74 5.73 0.99 5.43
CA ARG A 74 5.59 1.86 4.25
C ARG A 74 6.86 2.65 3.96
N ALA A 75 7.48 3.24 4.97
CA ALA A 75 8.72 4.00 4.81
C ALA A 75 9.85 3.15 4.23
N VAL A 76 9.98 1.90 4.70
CA VAL A 76 10.96 0.94 4.16
C VAL A 76 10.64 0.57 2.72
N ALA A 77 9.38 0.28 2.41
CA ALA A 77 8.95 -0.03 1.06
C ALA A 77 9.18 1.14 0.09
N ASP A 78 8.82 2.36 0.49
CA ASP A 78 8.99 3.58 -0.31
C ASP A 78 10.47 3.87 -0.58
N SER A 79 11.34 3.74 0.43
CA SER A 79 12.78 3.91 0.28
C SER A 79 13.41 2.91 -0.70
N ALA A 80 12.88 1.70 -0.77
CA ALA A 80 13.35 0.64 -1.65
C ALA A 80 12.63 0.61 -3.02
N GLY A 81 11.73 1.56 -3.30
CA GLY A 81 10.96 1.58 -4.56
C GLY A 81 9.99 0.40 -4.69
N LEU A 82 9.52 -0.12 -3.56
CA LEU A 82 8.60 -1.25 -3.48
C LEU A 82 7.16 -0.75 -3.31
N SER A 83 6.22 -1.57 -3.78
CA SER A 83 4.80 -1.37 -3.59
C SER A 83 4.24 -2.54 -2.78
N LEU A 84 3.51 -2.20 -1.72
CA LEU A 84 2.84 -3.16 -0.84
C LEU A 84 1.42 -3.40 -1.32
N GLN A 85 1.01 -4.66 -1.42
CA GLN A 85 -0.37 -5.06 -1.74
C GLN A 85 -0.89 -5.95 -0.64
N GLN A 86 -1.96 -5.52 0.03
CA GLN A 86 -2.62 -6.37 1.00
C GLN A 86 -3.72 -7.17 0.31
N GLN A 87 -3.64 -8.50 0.38
CA GLN A 87 -4.69 -9.41 -0.07
C GLN A 87 -5.15 -10.25 1.12
N GLY A 88 -6.29 -9.87 1.71
CA GLY A 88 -6.78 -10.48 2.94
C GLY A 88 -5.81 -10.28 4.11
N THR A 89 -5.31 -11.39 4.66
CA THR A 89 -4.38 -11.44 5.80
C THR A 89 -2.91 -11.35 5.39
N VAL A 90 -2.60 -11.48 4.09
CA VAL A 90 -1.23 -11.52 3.58
C VAL A 90 -0.87 -10.22 2.89
N ILE A 91 0.32 -9.70 3.19
CA ILE A 91 0.90 -8.54 2.54
C ILE A 91 1.93 -9.04 1.53
N TYR A 92 1.90 -8.50 0.33
CA TYR A 92 2.83 -8.81 -0.75
C TYR A 92 3.67 -7.58 -1.05
N ALA A 93 5.00 -7.73 -1.00
CA ALA A 93 5.94 -6.69 -1.38
C ALA A 93 6.52 -7.01 -2.76
N HIS A 94 6.32 -6.09 -3.71
CA HIS A 94 6.80 -6.21 -5.09
C HIS A 94 7.47 -4.91 -5.53
N THR A 95 8.37 -4.95 -6.51
CA THR A 95 8.86 -3.70 -7.11
C THR A 95 7.75 -2.97 -7.88
N GLN A 96 7.88 -1.64 -7.98
CA GLN A 96 6.97 -0.85 -8.80
C GLN A 96 6.98 -1.26 -10.28
N ALA A 97 8.14 -1.71 -10.78
CA ALA A 97 8.26 -2.23 -12.15
C ALA A 97 7.41 -3.47 -12.37
N TRP A 98 7.46 -4.44 -11.44
CA TRP A 98 6.64 -5.64 -11.51
C TRP A 98 5.14 -5.32 -11.47
N GLN A 99 4.73 -4.37 -10.64
CA GLN A 99 3.33 -3.95 -10.61
C GLN A 99 2.83 -3.40 -11.94
N LYS A 100 3.59 -2.49 -12.57
CA LYS A 100 3.22 -1.92 -13.87
C LYS A 100 3.12 -3.01 -14.94
N ALA A 101 4.09 -3.91 -14.99
CA ALA A 101 4.08 -5.03 -15.93
C ALA A 101 2.88 -5.96 -15.72
N ASN A 102 2.59 -6.33 -14.47
CA ASN A 102 1.48 -7.22 -14.14
C ASN A 102 0.11 -6.58 -14.43
N GLN A 103 -0.04 -5.26 -14.20
CA GLN A 103 -1.26 -4.53 -14.54
C GLN A 103 -1.48 -4.49 -16.05
N ALA A 104 -0.46 -4.14 -16.84
CA ALA A 104 -0.54 -4.13 -18.29
C ALA A 104 -0.90 -5.52 -18.86
N GLN A 105 -0.33 -6.58 -18.28
CA GLN A 105 -0.65 -7.96 -18.68
C GLN A 105 -2.11 -8.32 -18.38
N ARG A 106 -2.62 -7.93 -17.20
CA ARG A 106 -4.02 -8.16 -16.83
C ARG A 106 -4.98 -7.42 -17.76
N GLU A 107 -4.65 -6.19 -18.15
CA GLU A 107 -5.44 -5.43 -19.11
C GLU A 107 -5.43 -6.04 -20.50
N ALA A 108 -4.26 -6.47 -21.00
CA ALA A 108 -4.14 -7.15 -22.28
C ALA A 108 -4.96 -8.46 -22.28
N ASN A 109 -4.88 -9.25 -21.21
CA ASN A 109 -5.68 -10.47 -21.06
C ASN A 109 -7.18 -10.16 -21.03
N ARG A 110 -7.62 -9.09 -20.35
CA ARG A 110 -9.03 -8.65 -20.36
C ARG A 110 -9.48 -8.24 -21.76
N ARG A 111 -8.66 -7.50 -22.51
CA ARG A 111 -8.95 -7.09 -23.90
C ARG A 111 -9.08 -8.32 -24.80
N ASN A 112 -8.17 -9.29 -24.66
CA ASN A 112 -8.19 -10.53 -25.43
C ASN A 112 -9.39 -11.39 -25.09
N ALA A 113 -9.75 -11.52 -23.80
CA ALA A 113 -10.94 -12.23 -23.36
C ALA A 113 -12.23 -11.63 -23.94
N CYS A 114 -12.31 -10.29 -24.04
CA CYS A 114 -13.46 -9.63 -24.66
C CYS A 114 -13.54 -9.88 -26.18
N ARG A 115 -12.40 -10.05 -26.87
CA ARG A 115 -12.36 -10.41 -28.30
C ARG A 115 -12.79 -11.87 -28.55
N THR A 116 -12.54 -12.77 -27.60
CA THR A 116 -12.86 -14.20 -27.74
C THR A 116 -14.18 -14.60 -27.11
N CYS A 117 -14.84 -13.74 -26.32
CA CYS A 117 -16.22 -13.98 -25.90
C CYS A 117 -17.12 -14.09 -27.13
N PRO A 118 -17.89 -15.19 -27.30
CA PRO A 118 -18.83 -15.30 -28.40
C PRO A 118 -19.91 -14.24 -28.16
N CYS A 119 -19.87 -13.15 -28.91
CA CYS A 119 -21.02 -12.26 -29.05
C CYS A 119 -22.22 -13.16 -29.33
N ARG A 120 -23.13 -13.27 -28.36
CA ARG A 120 -24.34 -14.06 -28.45
C ARG A 120 -25.06 -13.61 -29.71
N ARG A 121 -24.94 -14.39 -30.79
CA ARG A 121 -25.67 -14.24 -32.05
C ARG A 121 -27.13 -14.14 -31.67
N ARG A 122 -27.65 -12.92 -31.64
CA ARG A 122 -29.07 -12.66 -31.48
C ARG A 122 -29.60 -12.78 -32.91
N ALA A 123 -30.03 -13.99 -33.25
CA ALA A 123 -30.95 -14.24 -34.36
C ALA A 123 -32.33 -13.69 -33.97
#